data_AF-A0A8C2QIT9-F1
#
_entry.id   AF-A0A8C2QIT9-F1
#
_cell.length_a   1.000
_cell.length_b   1.000
_cell.length_c   1.000
_cell.angle_alpha   90.00
_cell.angle_beta   90.00
_cell.angle_gamma   90.00
#
_symmetry.space_group_name_H-M   'P 1'
#
loop_
_entity.id
_entity.type
_entity.pdbx_description
1 polymer ?
#
loop_
_entity_poly.entity_id
_entity_poly.type
_entity_poly.pdbx_seq_one_letter_code
_entity_poly.pdbx_strand_id
1 'polypeptide(L)'
;MKGTLLLLALLVTRELGFQKTEACGPFLDTYHSFLIGDKTIMHTVISQFNPTAEERAAFDKILECYNELGLKGKAMDASLMEAINFSPECREYYTKEIIEKF
;
A
#
# COMPACT_ATOMS: atom_id res chain seq x y z
N MET A 1 8.97 8.78 19.35
CA MET A 1 8.79 7.52 18.58
C MET A 1 7.61 6.70 19.11
N LYS A 2 6.39 7.24 19.02
CA LYS A 2 5.14 6.49 19.28
C LYS A 2 4.05 6.89 18.29
N GLY A 3 4.07 8.14 17.81
CA GLY A 3 3.07 8.68 16.88
C GLY A 3 3.03 8.07 15.48
N THR A 4 4.16 7.75 14.84
CA THR A 4 4.17 7.30 13.43
C THR A 4 3.74 5.84 13.24
N LEU A 5 4.17 4.96 14.16
CA LEU A 5 3.66 3.59 14.26
C LEU A 5 2.18 3.58 14.67
N LEU A 6 1.75 4.54 15.51
CA LEU A 6 0.33 4.76 15.79
C LEU A 6 -0.40 5.21 14.53
N LEU A 7 0.14 6.14 13.75
CA LEU A 7 -0.48 6.60 12.49
C LEU A 7 -0.61 5.48 11.49
N LEU A 8 0.43 4.65 11.29
CA LEU A 8 0.36 3.49 10.41
C LEU A 8 -0.61 2.45 10.94
N ALA A 9 -0.62 2.19 12.26
CA ALA A 9 -1.60 1.33 12.90
C ALA A 9 -3.01 1.90 12.70
N LEU A 10 -3.26 3.19 12.93
CA LEU A 10 -4.56 3.86 12.77
C LEU A 10 -5.01 3.95 11.30
N LEU A 11 -4.06 4.07 10.36
CA LEU A 11 -4.27 3.94 8.91
C LEU A 11 -4.73 2.54 8.54
N VAL A 12 -4.16 1.51 9.19
CA VAL A 12 -4.52 0.10 8.99
C VAL A 12 -5.75 -0.31 9.82
N THR A 13 -6.00 0.29 10.99
CA THR A 13 -7.04 -0.07 11.97
C THR A 13 -8.27 0.83 11.91
N ARG A 14 -8.45 1.66 10.87
CA ARG A 14 -9.70 2.41 10.59
C ARG A 14 -10.14 3.42 11.65
N GLU A 15 -9.30 3.75 12.62
CA GLU A 15 -9.65 4.63 13.75
C GLU A 15 -9.54 6.12 13.39
N LEU A 16 -8.69 6.47 12.43
CA LEU A 16 -8.67 7.79 11.80
C LEU A 16 -9.48 7.70 10.52
N GLY A 17 -10.73 8.18 10.54
CA GLY A 17 -11.62 8.25 9.39
C GLY A 17 -11.13 9.19 8.28
N PHE A 18 -9.98 8.89 7.66
CA PHE A 18 -9.58 9.46 6.38
C PHE A 18 -10.63 9.12 5.32
N GLN A 19 -10.83 9.99 4.33
CA GLN A 19 -11.52 9.61 3.10
C GLN A 19 -10.77 8.42 2.49
N LYS A 20 -11.29 7.21 2.69
CA LYS A 20 -10.56 5.95 2.47
C LYS A 20 -10.30 5.69 0.98
N THR A 21 -11.11 6.31 0.12
CA THR A 21 -10.85 6.47 -1.32
C THR A 21 -9.50 7.13 -1.62
N GLU A 22 -9.04 8.08 -0.80
CA GLU A 22 -7.79 8.81 -1.03
C GLU A 22 -6.55 8.03 -0.57
N ALA A 23 -6.67 7.10 0.37
CA ALA A 23 -5.55 6.27 0.83
C ALA A 23 -5.32 5.02 -0.04
N CYS A 24 -6.35 4.56 -0.77
CA CYS A 24 -6.27 3.37 -1.61
C CYS A 24 -5.33 3.55 -2.81
N GLY A 25 -5.38 4.71 -3.49
CA GLY A 25 -4.48 5.04 -4.60
C GLY A 25 -2.99 5.02 -4.19
N PRO A 26 -2.59 5.85 -3.22
CA PRO A 26 -1.27 5.83 -2.58
C PRO A 26 -0.74 4.45 -2.18
N PHE A 27 -1.59 3.60 -1.59
CA PHE A 27 -1.23 2.24 -1.25
C PHE A 27 -0.92 1.41 -2.49
N LEU A 28 -1.79 1.44 -3.51
CA LEU A 28 -1.60 0.70 -4.75
C LEU A 28 -0.39 1.20 -5.54
N ASP A 29 -0.12 2.51 -5.59
CA ASP A 29 1.07 3.07 -6.22
C ASP A 29 2.35 2.58 -5.53
N THR A 30 2.34 2.58 -4.20
CA THR A 30 3.47 2.06 -3.41
C THR A 30 3.66 0.56 -3.66
N TYR A 31 2.59 -0.22 -3.65
CA TYR A 31 2.61 -1.64 -3.97
C TYR A 31 3.15 -1.92 -5.38
N HIS A 32 2.65 -1.20 -6.39
CA HIS A 32 3.11 -1.32 -7.78
C HIS A 32 4.60 -0.98 -7.91
N SER A 33 5.13 -0.04 -7.13
CA SER A 33 6.56 0.27 -7.14
C SER A 33 7.44 -0.93 -6.72
N PHE A 34 6.97 -1.80 -5.83
CA PHE A 34 7.65 -3.05 -5.48
C PHE A 34 7.62 -4.07 -6.62
N LEU A 35 6.49 -4.16 -7.34
CA LEU A 35 6.38 -5.01 -8.53
C LEU A 35 7.35 -4.55 -9.63
N ILE A 36 7.50 -3.24 -9.83
CA ILE A 36 8.48 -2.68 -10.77
C ILE A 36 9.89 -3.07 -10.34
N GLY A 37 10.21 -2.98 -9.04
CA GLY A 37 11.51 -3.41 -8.51
C GLY A 37 12.61 -2.36 -8.58
N ASP A 38 12.29 -1.14 -9.02
CA ASP A 38 13.25 -0.04 -9.12
C ASP A 38 13.26 0.83 -7.86
N LYS A 39 14.45 1.01 -7.29
CA LYS A 39 14.64 1.76 -6.04
C LYS A 39 14.31 3.24 -6.20
N THR A 40 14.63 3.85 -7.33
CA THR A 40 14.40 5.27 -7.59
C THR A 40 12.90 5.55 -7.74
N ILE A 41 12.18 4.68 -8.44
CA ILE A 41 10.73 4.77 -8.60
C ILE A 41 10.06 4.60 -7.23
N MET A 42 10.41 3.56 -6.48
CA MET A 42 9.85 3.33 -5.14
C MET A 42 10.14 4.51 -4.20
N HIS A 43 11.36 5.05 -4.19
CA HIS A 43 11.71 6.24 -3.41
C HIS A 43 10.93 7.49 -3.83
N THR A 44 10.71 7.68 -5.13
CA THR A 44 9.88 8.79 -5.64
C THR A 44 8.45 8.67 -5.13
N VAL A 45 7.85 7.48 -5.24
CA VAL A 45 6.48 7.22 -4.78
C VAL A 45 6.34 7.46 -3.29
N ILE A 46 7.24 6.94 -2.44
CA ILE A 46 7.10 7.11 -1.00
C ILE A 46 7.45 8.52 -0.51
N SER A 47 8.17 9.32 -1.30
CA SER A 47 8.59 10.68 -0.89
C SER A 47 7.41 11.63 -0.67
N GLN A 48 6.27 11.36 -1.31
CA GLN A 48 5.03 12.13 -1.08
C GLN A 48 4.52 12.06 0.37
N PHE A 49 4.96 11.07 1.15
CA PHE A 49 4.58 10.89 2.56
C PHE A 49 5.62 11.42 3.56
N ASN A 50 6.69 12.06 3.10
CA ASN A 50 7.80 12.55 3.93
C ASN A 50 8.36 11.46 4.90
N PRO A 51 8.78 10.29 4.38
CA PRO A 51 9.16 9.16 5.22
C PRO A 51 10.45 9.47 6.00
N THR A 52 10.56 8.93 7.21
CA THR A 52 11.82 8.99 7.96
C THR A 52 12.91 8.13 7.29
N ALA A 53 14.15 8.30 7.75
CA ALA A 53 15.26 7.47 7.26
C ALA A 53 15.04 5.97 7.55
N GLU A 54 14.47 5.66 8.71
CA GLU A 54 14.14 4.29 9.13
C GLU A 54 13.01 3.70 8.30
N GLU A 55 11.99 4.50 7.97
CA GLU A 55 10.89 4.07 7.09
C GLU A 55 11.42 3.78 5.69
N ARG A 56 12.23 4.67 5.12
CA ARG A 56 12.86 4.43 3.81
C ARG A 56 13.71 3.16 3.80
N ALA A 57 14.46 2.89 4.88
CA ALA A 57 15.24 1.67 5.02
C ALA A 57 14.35 0.40 5.12
N ALA A 58 13.16 0.51 5.72
CA ALA A 58 12.20 -0.60 5.74
C ALA A 58 11.63 -0.88 4.34
N PHE A 59 11.29 0.17 3.59
CA PHE A 59 10.84 0.05 2.21
C PHE A 59 11.92 -0.54 1.28
N ASP A 60 13.19 -0.19 1.49
CA ASP A 60 14.32 -0.79 0.77
C ASP A 60 14.37 -2.32 0.96
N LYS A 61 14.18 -2.81 2.18
CA LYS A 61 14.17 -4.26 2.46
C LYS A 61 12.98 -4.99 1.82
N ILE A 62 11.82 -4.36 1.78
CA ILE A 62 10.64 -4.94 1.10
C ILE A 62 10.93 -5.04 -0.41
N LEU A 63 11.51 -3.99 -0.99
CA LEU A 63 11.89 -3.97 -2.40
C LEU A 63 12.93 -5.06 -2.72
N GLU A 64 13.92 -5.27 -1.84
CA GLU A 64 14.90 -6.35 -1.95
C GLU A 64 14.20 -7.71 -2.00
N CYS A 65 13.28 -8.01 -1.08
CA CYS A 65 12.50 -9.25 -1.08
C CYS A 65 11.71 -9.43 -2.39
N TYR A 66 11.06 -8.37 -2.90
CA TYR A 66 10.35 -8.44 -4.18
C TYR A 66 11.30 -8.72 -5.34
N ASN A 67 12.50 -8.14 -5.34
CA ASN A 67 13.49 -8.36 -6.39
C ASN A 67 14.06 -9.79 -6.35
N GLU A 68 14.28 -10.35 -5.16
CA GLU A 68 14.68 -11.75 -4.97
C GLU A 68 13.59 -12.74 -5.39
N LEU A 69 12.32 -12.38 -5.18
CA LEU A 69 11.16 -13.18 -5.57
C LEU A 69 11.07 -13.44 -7.08
N GLY A 70 11.65 -12.54 -7.89
CA GLY A 70 11.71 -12.63 -9.35
C GLY A 70 10.35 -12.48 -10.03
N LEU A 71 10.36 -12.41 -11.38
CA LEU A 71 9.18 -12.04 -12.18
C LEU A 71 7.96 -12.95 -11.92
N LYS A 72 8.18 -14.26 -11.78
CA LYS A 72 7.10 -15.22 -11.56
C LYS A 72 6.41 -14.99 -10.21
N GLY A 73 7.17 -14.79 -9.14
CA GLY A 73 6.57 -14.57 -7.84
C GLY A 73 5.91 -13.19 -7.73
N LYS A 74 6.50 -12.15 -8.33
CA LYS A 74 5.84 -10.84 -8.48
C LYS A 74 4.49 -10.94 -9.21
N ALA A 75 4.41 -11.72 -10.28
CA ALA A 75 3.16 -11.94 -11.02
C ALA A 75 2.10 -12.67 -10.17
N MET A 76 2.50 -13.65 -9.36
CA MET A 76 1.59 -14.34 -8.44
C MET A 76 1.08 -13.40 -7.35
N ASP A 77 1.94 -12.57 -6.77
CA ASP A 77 1.54 -11.57 -5.78
C ASP A 77 0.58 -10.55 -6.39
N ALA A 78 0.81 -10.12 -7.64
CA ALA A 78 -0.09 -9.22 -8.35
C ALA A 78 -1.49 -9.84 -8.53
N SER A 79 -1.56 -11.10 -8.95
CA SER A 79 -2.84 -11.83 -9.06
C SER A 79 -3.53 -12.01 -7.71
N LEU A 80 -2.77 -12.24 -6.63
CA LEU A 80 -3.34 -12.32 -5.29
C LEU A 80 -3.92 -10.98 -4.84
N MET A 81 -3.19 -9.88 -5.04
CA MET A 81 -3.66 -8.53 -4.70
C MET A 81 -4.92 -8.15 -5.49
N GLU A 82 -4.97 -8.50 -6.78
CA GLU A 82 -6.16 -8.34 -7.62
C GLU A 82 -7.36 -9.13 -7.05
N ALA A 83 -7.15 -10.41 -6.71
CA ALA A 83 -8.21 -11.24 -6.13
C ALA A 83 -8.75 -10.70 -4.80
N ILE A 84 -7.87 -10.13 -3.96
CA ILE A 84 -8.27 -9.48 -2.70
C ILE A 84 -9.10 -8.23 -2.99
N ASN A 85 -8.62 -7.32 -3.84
CA ASN A 85 -9.30 -6.06 -4.16
C ASN A 85 -10.69 -6.28 -4.79
N PHE A 86 -10.83 -7.33 -5.60
CA PHE A 86 -12.09 -7.71 -6.23
C PHE A 86 -12.83 -8.84 -5.49
N SER A 87 -12.49 -9.12 -4.24
CA SER A 87 -13.27 -10.03 -3.40
C SER A 87 -14.68 -9.47 -3.14
N PRO A 88 -15.70 -10.32 -2.93
CA PRO A 88 -17.04 -9.86 -2.53
C PRO A 88 -17.01 -8.92 -1.32
N GLU A 89 -16.16 -9.19 -0.34
CA GLU A 89 -16.02 -8.43 0.90
C GLU A 89 -15.48 -7.03 0.64
N CYS A 90 -14.42 -6.90 -0.17
CA CYS A 90 -13.88 -5.59 -0.56
C CYS A 90 -14.86 -4.81 -1.45
N ARG A 91 -15.52 -5.47 -2.42
CA ARG A 91 -16.51 -4.80 -3.27
C ARG A 91 -17.72 -4.31 -2.50
N GLU A 92 -18.25 -5.10 -1.57
CA GLU A 92 -19.34 -4.69 -0.70
C GLU A 92 -18.92 -3.47 0.14
N TYR A 93 -17.70 -3.49 0.67
CA TYR A 93 -17.15 -2.38 1.43
C TYR A 93 -17.05 -1.08 0.61
N TYR A 94 -16.45 -1.13 -0.59
CA TYR A 94 -16.33 0.05 -1.45
C TYR A 94 -17.69 0.56 -1.93
N THR A 95 -18.64 -0.33 -2.19
CA THR A 95 -20.01 0.05 -2.58
C THR A 95 -20.71 0.79 -1.44
N LYS A 96 -20.59 0.32 -0.20
CA LYS A 96 -21.13 1.01 0.99
C LYS A 96 -20.49 2.39 1.19
N GLU A 97 -19.17 2.50 1.04
CA GLU A 97 -18.47 3.79 1.21
C GLU A 97 -18.87 4.83 0.14
N ILE A 98 -19.17 4.39 -1.08
CA ILE A 98 -19.69 5.28 -2.14
C ILE A 98 -21.13 5.69 -1.83
N ILE A 99 -21.99 4.76 -1.41
CA ILE A 99 -23.41 5.04 -1.10
C ILE A 99 -23.54 5.97 0.12
N GLU A 100 -22.72 5.79 1.17
CA GLU A 100 -22.73 6.65 2.37
C GLU A 100 -22.23 8.09 2.12
N LYS A 101 -21.64 8.37 0.95
CA LYS A 101 -21.24 9.72 0.52
C LYS A 101 -22.31 10.44 -0.31
N PHE A 102 -23.45 9.81 -0.62
CA PHE A 102 -24.63 10.40 -1.27
C PHE A 102 -25.82 10.52 -0.31
#